data_AF-A0A954JWY3-F1
#
_entry.id   AF-A0A954JWY3-F1
#
_cell.length_a   1.000
_cell.length_b   1.000
_cell.length_c   1.000
_cell.angle_alpha   90.00
_cell.angle_beta   90.00
_cell.angle_gamma   90.00
#
_symmetry.space_group_name_H-M   'P 1'
#
loop_
_entity.id
_entity.type
_entity.pdbx_description
1 polymer ?
#
loop_
_entity_poly.entity_id
_entity_poly.type
_entity_poly.pdbx_seq_one_letter_code
_entity_poly.pdbx_strand_id
1 'polypeptide(L)' 'MFEWVLACAGDAKTYSPFEIGARITEVGMLGVLALRMQKPILWDTENRRATDLPKADAIIDPQPSTDAYSPR' A
#
# COMPACT_ATOMS: atom_id res chain seq x y z
N MET A 1 -10.59 -4.08 21.24
CA MET A 1 -9.57 -3.21 21.85
C MET A 1 -8.66 -3.95 22.82
N PHE A 2 -9.16 -4.92 23.60
CA PHE A 2 -8.28 -5.72 24.48
C PHE A 2 -7.32 -6.63 23.70
N GLU A 3 -7.68 -7.09 22.50
CA GLU A 3 -6.80 -7.88 21.63
C GLU A 3 -5.56 -7.08 21.22
N TRP A 4 -5.72 -5.78 20.95
CA TRP A 4 -4.63 -4.91 20.54
C TRP A 4 -3.62 -4.74 21.68
N VAL A 5 -4.10 -4.57 22.91
CA VAL A 5 -3.24 -4.50 24.11
C VAL A 5 -2.45 -5.80 24.28
N LEU A 6 -3.08 -6.97 24.12
CA LEU A 6 -2.39 -8.26 24.17
C LEU A 6 -1.39 -8.45 23.03
N ALA A 7 -1.73 -7.99 21.82
CA ALA A 7 -0.82 -8.05 20.68
C ALA A 7 0.40 -7.14 20.89
N CYS A 8 0.23 -5.96 21.49
CA CYS A 8 1.34 -5.08 21.87
C CYS A 8 2.25 -5.70 22.93
N ALA A 9 1.73 -6.56 23.81
CA ALA A 9 2.53 -7.31 24.77
C ALA A 9 3.32 -8.47 24.14
N GLY A 10 3.06 -8.82 22.87
CA GLY A 10 3.69 -9.93 22.16
C GLY A 10 2.98 -11.27 22.33
N ASP A 11 1.87 -11.29 23.06
CA ASP A 11 1.16 -12.52 23.45
C ASP A 11 0.02 -12.90 22.48
N ALA A 12 -0.27 -12.06 21.48
CA ALA A 12 -1.38 -12.27 20.55
C ALA A 12 -1.14 -11.68 19.17
N LYS A 13 -1.97 -12.08 18.19
CA LYS A 13 -2.07 -11.43 16.88
C LYS A 13 -3.21 -10.43 16.86
N THR A 14 -3.04 -9.33 16.14
CA THR A 14 -4.13 -8.38 15.88
C THR A 14 -5.18 -9.01 14.95
N TYR A 15 -6.41 -8.50 14.95
CA TYR A 15 -7.45 -8.95 14.00
C TYR A 15 -7.13 -8.62 12.54
N SER A 16 -6.27 -7.62 12.33
CA SER A 16 -5.78 -7.23 11.00
C SER A 16 -4.25 -7.25 11.02
N PRO A 17 -3.65 -8.45 11.00
CA PRO A 17 -2.20 -8.59 10.96
C PRO A 17 -1.69 -8.09 9.60
N PHE A 18 -0.43 -7.64 9.54
CA PHE A 18 0.11 -6.96 8.36
C PHE A 18 0.06 -7.84 7.10
N GLU A 19 0.26 -9.14 7.25
CA GLU A 19 0.23 -10.13 6.17
C GLU A 19 -1.11 -10.17 5.42
N ILE A 20 -2.21 -9.79 6.09
CA ILE A 20 -3.55 -9.69 5.51
C ILE A 20 -3.90 -8.24 5.22
N GLY A 21 -3.76 -7.36 6.22
CA GLY A 21 -4.14 -5.96 6.14
C GLY A 21 -3.42 -5.23 5.00
N ALA A 22 -2.10 -5.42 4.87
CA ALA A 22 -1.32 -4.76 3.83
C ALA A 22 -1.77 -5.18 2.42
N ARG A 23 -2.05 -6.47 2.21
CA ARG A 23 -2.50 -7.00 0.91
C ARG A 23 -3.87 -6.46 0.52
N ILE A 24 -4.81 -6.39 1.47
CA ILE A 24 -6.14 -5.83 1.22
C ILE A 24 -6.04 -4.33 0.90
N THR A 25 -5.22 -3.59 1.65
CA THR A 25 -4.98 -2.17 1.38
C THR A 25 -4.38 -1.96 0.00
N GLU A 26 -3.40 -2.77 -0.41
CA GLU A 26 -2.81 -2.71 -1.75
C GLU A 26 -3.88 -2.87 -2.84
N VAL A 27 -4.72 -3.91 -2.76
CA VAL A 27 -5.82 -4.12 -3.72
C VAL A 27 -6.77 -2.94 -3.76
N GLY A 28 -7.13 -2.37 -2.59
CA GLY A 28 -7.97 -1.18 -2.51
C GLY A 28 -7.35 0.04 -3.21
N MET A 29 -6.05 0.27 -3.02
CA MET A 29 -5.33 1.38 -3.66
C MET A 29 -5.22 1.20 -5.18
N LEU A 30 -5.04 -0.03 -5.67
CA LEU A 30 -5.06 -0.32 -7.10
C LEU A 30 -6.44 -0.04 -7.73
N GLY A 31 -7.53 -0.30 -6.99
CA GLY A 31 -8.87 0.11 -7.40
C GLY A 31 -9.00 1.62 -7.56
N VAL A 32 -8.50 2.40 -6.60
CA VAL A 32 -8.47 3.87 -6.68
C VAL A 32 -7.60 4.34 -7.86
N LEU A 33 -6.46 3.71 -8.10
CA LEU A 33 -5.59 4.02 -9.23
C LEU A 33 -6.29 3.76 -10.57
N ALA A 34 -6.96 2.62 -10.71
CA ALA A 34 -7.73 2.26 -11.91
C ALA A 34 -8.86 3.26 -12.18
N LEU A 35 -9.57 3.69 -11.12
CA LEU A 35 -10.57 4.75 -11.21
C LEU A 35 -9.94 6.08 -11.63
N ARG A 36 -8.79 6.46 -11.08
CA ARG A 36 -8.11 7.71 -11.47
C ARG A 36 -7.63 7.69 -12.92
N MET A 37 -7.23 6.53 -13.41
CA MET A 37 -6.74 6.33 -14.78
C MET A 37 -7.87 6.05 -15.79
N GLN A 38 -9.07 5.76 -15.30
CA GLN A 38 -10.24 5.35 -16.09
C GLN A 38 -9.95 4.14 -16.98
N LYS A 39 -9.11 3.21 -16.50
CA LYS A 39 -8.67 2.01 -17.21
C LYS A 39 -8.35 0.87 -16.25
N PRO A 40 -8.48 -0.40 -16.68
CA PRO A 40 -7.87 -1.53 -15.99
C PRO A 40 -6.34 -1.35 -15.90
N ILE A 41 -5.72 -2.00 -14.90
CA ILE A 41 -4.27 -1.91 -14.65
C ILE A 41 -3.69 -3.31 -14.49
N LEU A 42 -2.57 -3.58 -15.16
CA LEU A 42 -1.76 -4.78 -14.93
C LEU A 42 -0.66 -4.48 -13.91
N TRP A 43 -0.84 -4.99 -12.69
CA TRP A 43 0.02 -4.72 -11.54
C TRP A 43 1.11 -5.78 -11.34
N ASP A 44 2.35 -5.33 -11.21
CA ASP A 44 3.48 -6.11 -10.73
C ASP A 44 3.70 -5.79 -9.23
N THR A 45 3.35 -6.74 -8.37
CA THR A 45 3.43 -6.59 -6.91
C THR A 45 4.87 -6.54 -6.40
N GLU A 46 5.79 -7.29 -7.02
CA GLU A 46 7.19 -7.37 -6.58
C GLU A 46 7.90 -6.03 -6.83
N ASN A 47 7.69 -5.44 -8.01
CA ASN A 47 8.32 -4.18 -8.39
C ASN A 47 7.45 -2.94 -8.08
N ARG A 48 6.24 -3.13 -7.54
CA ARG A 48 5.23 -2.08 -7.28
C ARG A 48 4.98 -1.18 -8.49
N ARG A 49 4.66 -1.76 -9.65
CA ARG A 49 4.54 -1.00 -10.92
C ARG A 49 3.32 -1.41 -11.74
N ALA A 50 2.69 -0.40 -12.36
CA ALA A 50 1.69 -0.60 -13.41
C ALA A 50 2.40 -0.85 -14.75
N THR A 51 2.51 -2.12 -15.16
CA THR A 51 3.33 -2.55 -16.31
C THR A 51 2.82 -1.99 -17.65
N ASP A 52 1.52 -1.80 -17.78
CA ASP A 52 0.83 -1.32 -18.98
C ASP A 52 0.54 0.19 -18.98
N LEU A 53 0.88 0.90 -17.90
CA LEU A 53 0.55 2.31 -17.74
C LEU A 53 1.63 3.13 -17.00
N PRO A 54 2.75 3.48 -17.67
CA PRO A 54 3.83 4.27 -17.07
C PRO A 54 3.41 5.65 -16.53
N LYS A 55 2.31 6.22 -17.04
CA LYS A 55 1.76 7.49 -16.53
C LYS A 55 1.25 7.38 -15.08
N ALA A 56 0.99 6.18 -14.59
CA ALA A 56 0.58 5.93 -13.22
C ALA A 56 1.74 6.08 -12.21
N ASP A 57 2.99 5.97 -12.66
CA ASP A 57 4.17 5.98 -11.77
C ASP A 57 4.26 7.26 -10.95
N ALA A 58 3.90 8.41 -11.54
CA ALA A 58 3.88 9.70 -10.83
C ALA A 58 2.86 9.77 -9.68
N ILE A 59 1.89 8.86 -9.63
CA ILE A 59 0.89 8.75 -8.56
C ILE A 59 1.25 7.63 -7.58
N ILE A 60 1.85 6.55 -8.07
CA ILE A 60 2.31 5.42 -7.25
C ILE A 60 3.50 5.82 -6.39
N ASP A 61 4.47 6.52 -6.98
CA ASP A 61 5.70 6.97 -6.32
C ASP A 61 5.93 8.46 -6.60
N PRO A 62 5.12 9.34 -5.97
CA PRO A 62 5.28 10.77 -6.16
C PRO A 62 6.58 11.24 -5.51
N GLN A 63 7.27 12.18 -6.18
CA GLN A 63 8.37 12.91 -5.57
C GLN A 63 7.92 13.54 -4.25
N PRO A 64 8.64 13.30 -3.13
CA PRO A 64 8.33 13.92 -1.85
C PRO A 64 8.29 15.45 -1.99
N SER A 65 7.33 16.09 -1.32
CA SER A 65 7.26 17.56 -1.29
C SER A 65 8.36 18.20 -0.45
N THR A 66 9.06 17.40 0.36
CA THR A 66 10.17 17.82 1.20
C THR A 66 11.08 16.64 1.54
N ASP A 67 12.38 16.92 1.66
CA ASP A 67 13.41 15.95 2.08
C ASP A 67 13.63 15.94 3.60
N ALA A 68 12.83 16.70 4.36
CA ALA A 68 13.00 16.87 5.80
C ALA A 68 12.90 15.55 6.61
N TYR A 69 12.29 14.52 6.03
CA TYR A 69 12.17 13.19 6.63
C TYR A 69 12.57 12.10 5.62
N SER A 70 13.80 12.19 5.09
CA SER A 70 14.43 11.06 4.41
C SER A 70 15.00 10.11 5.47
N PRO A 71 14.50 8.85 5.59
CA PRO A 71 15.14 7.88 6.45
C PRO A 71 16.54 7.58 5.88
N ARG A 72 17.55 7.69 6.75
CA ARG A 72 18.94 7.27 6.44
C ARG A 72 19.02 5.79 6.15
#